data_AF-A0A2P5Y598-F1
#
_entry.id   AF-A0A2P5Y598-F1
#
_cell.length_a   1.000
_cell.length_b   1.000
_cell.length_c   1.000
_cell.angle_alpha   90.00
_cell.angle_beta   90.00
_cell.angle_gamma   90.00
#
_symmetry.space_group_name_H-M   'P 1'
#
loop_
_entity.id
_entity.type
_entity.pdbx_description
1 polymer ?
#
loop_
_entity_poly.entity_id
_entity_poly.type
_entity_poly.pdbx_seq_one_letter_code
_entity_poly.pdbx_strand_id
1 'polypeptide(L)'
;MDEPTTGLDARAVVVVMRVVKNIVSTKRTVVCTIHQPSIDIFEAFNEIILMKRGGQIIYSGELGQNSCNLIEYFEGIPGVSKIKENYNPATWMLEVTNPSIEAELRVDFAHLYKESYLYQRNKKLVNELRVPTQGSEELHFTTHFSQNRWEQFKTCLWKQHLSYWRNPTYNLGRLILAMVIIEIPYIFLEATLFLIISYPAVNLYESAYKVSWYFYDIFCTLLNYKYMGMAIASLSSTYQMASICGSFCITVVNLFSGFLIPQPMLPKWWVWFYWIIPTSWTLRGLFTSQYGDINR
;
A
#
# COMPACT_ATOMS: atom_id res chain seq x y z
N MET A 1 -3.37 -16.29 -16.86
CA MET A 1 -2.51 -16.00 -15.70
C MET A 1 -1.60 -14.87 -16.11
N ASP A 2 -1.60 -13.78 -15.36
CA ASP A 2 -0.77 -12.64 -15.68
C ASP A 2 0.57 -12.81 -14.97
N GLU A 3 1.66 -12.90 -15.73
CA GLU A 3 3.05 -12.94 -15.24
C GLU A 3 3.31 -13.86 -14.02
N PRO A 4 3.02 -15.18 -14.10
CA PRO A 4 3.10 -16.07 -12.95
C PRO A 4 4.54 -16.31 -12.43
N THR A 5 5.55 -15.86 -13.16
CA THR A 5 6.97 -16.06 -12.85
C THR A 5 7.65 -14.80 -12.30
N THR A 6 6.97 -13.64 -12.30
CA THR A 6 7.57 -12.36 -11.89
C THR A 6 7.82 -12.34 -10.39
N GLY A 7 9.03 -11.92 -9.99
CA GLY A 7 9.44 -11.82 -8.58
C GLY A 7 9.79 -13.15 -7.91
N LEU A 8 9.82 -14.26 -8.66
CA LEU A 8 10.21 -15.58 -8.15
C LEU A 8 11.68 -15.88 -8.44
N ASP A 9 12.31 -16.67 -7.57
CA ASP A 9 13.62 -17.25 -7.84
C ASP A 9 13.50 -18.44 -8.81
N ALA A 10 14.60 -18.83 -9.45
CA ALA A 10 14.62 -19.86 -10.47
C ALA A 10 13.99 -21.20 -10.02
N ARG A 11 14.16 -21.58 -8.75
CA ARG A 11 13.58 -22.83 -8.22
C ARG A 11 12.07 -22.72 -8.04
N ALA A 12 11.55 -21.62 -7.50
CA ALA A 12 10.12 -21.42 -7.37
C ALA A 12 9.42 -21.40 -8.73
N VAL A 13 10.03 -20.79 -9.74
CA VAL A 13 9.47 -20.75 -11.10
C VAL A 13 9.27 -22.17 -11.67
N VAL A 14 10.26 -23.06 -11.53
CA VAL A 14 10.13 -24.46 -11.96
C VAL A 14 8.97 -25.17 -11.26
N VAL A 15 8.76 -24.91 -9.97
CA VAL A 15 7.64 -25.48 -9.22
C VAL A 15 6.30 -24.94 -9.72
N VAL A 16 6.17 -23.64 -9.95
CA VAL A 16 4.96 -23.01 -10.48
C VAL A 16 4.62 -23.58 -11.86
N MET A 17 5.60 -23.65 -12.76
CA MET A 17 5.40 -24.19 -14.11
C MET A 17 5.04 -25.67 -14.09
N ARG A 18 5.58 -26.46 -13.16
CA ARG A 18 5.16 -27.86 -12.96
C ARG A 18 3.69 -27.96 -12.54
N VAL A 19 3.22 -27.09 -11.65
CA VAL A 19 1.81 -27.05 -11.24
C VAL A 19 0.92 -26.64 -12.41
N VAL A 20 1.33 -25.63 -13.18
CA VAL A 20 0.61 -25.22 -14.41
C VAL A 20 0.48 -26.39 -15.37
N LYS A 21 1.56 -27.15 -15.58
CA LYS A 21 1.55 -28.36 -16.44
C LYS A 21 0.59 -29.43 -15.93
N ASN A 22 0.54 -29.63 -14.61
CA ASN A 22 -0.44 -30.54 -14.00
C ASN A 22 -1.88 -30.06 -14.22
N ILE A 23 -2.15 -28.75 -14.14
CA ILE A 23 -3.48 -28.19 -14.44
C ILE A 23 -3.85 -28.45 -15.91
N VAL A 24 -2.92 -28.24 -16.85
CA VAL A 24 -3.15 -28.51 -18.28
C VAL A 24 -3.47 -30.00 -18.51
N SER A 25 -2.82 -30.92 -17.79
CA SER A 25 -3.12 -32.36 -17.86
C SER A 25 -4.55 -32.73 -17.44
N THR A 26 -5.25 -31.86 -16.71
CA THR A 26 -6.67 -32.02 -16.37
C THR A 26 -7.64 -31.56 -17.47
N LYS A 27 -7.14 -31.42 -18.72
CA LYS A 27 -7.87 -30.91 -19.89
C LYS A 27 -8.35 -29.47 -19.74
N ARG A 28 -7.58 -28.64 -19.04
CA ARG A 28 -7.85 -27.20 -18.89
C ARG A 28 -6.92 -26.39 -19.78
N THR A 29 -7.47 -25.40 -20.46
CA THR A 29 -6.68 -24.42 -21.22
C THR A 29 -6.08 -23.40 -20.26
N VAL A 30 -4.76 -23.23 -20.30
CA VAL A 30 -4.06 -22.19 -19.56
C VAL A 30 -3.43 -21.24 -20.56
N VAL A 31 -3.77 -19.96 -20.43
CA VAL A 31 -3.12 -18.86 -21.16
C VAL A 31 -2.35 -18.04 -20.13
N CYS A 32 -1.08 -17.75 -20.39
CA CYS A 32 -0.29 -16.87 -19.55
C CYS A 32 0.63 -15.95 -20.33
N THR A 33 0.97 -14.82 -19.71
CA THR A 33 1.99 -13.88 -20.16
C THR A 33 3.29 -14.17 -19.42
N ILE A 34 4.42 -14.19 -20.13
CA ILE A 34 5.75 -14.35 -19.50
C ILE A 34 6.72 -13.37 -20.12
N HIS A 35 7.44 -12.66 -19.26
CA HIS A 35 8.58 -11.85 -19.65
C HIS A 35 9.84 -12.71 -19.64
N GLN A 36 10.49 -12.83 -20.80
CA GLN A 36 11.81 -13.46 -20.99
C GLN A 36 12.01 -14.80 -20.23
N PRO A 37 11.33 -15.88 -20.65
CA PRO A 37 11.46 -17.17 -19.98
C PRO A 37 12.87 -17.79 -20.14
N SER A 38 13.28 -18.58 -19.15
CA SER A 38 14.38 -19.52 -19.32
C SER A 38 13.99 -20.63 -20.31
N ILE A 39 14.98 -21.32 -20.86
CA ILE A 39 14.77 -22.38 -21.85
C ILE A 39 13.83 -23.48 -21.33
N ASP A 40 14.00 -23.93 -20.09
CA ASP A 40 13.16 -24.98 -19.48
C ASP A 40 11.68 -24.58 -19.37
N ILE A 41 11.42 -23.28 -19.18
CA ILE A 41 10.07 -22.73 -19.10
C ILE A 41 9.50 -22.57 -20.50
N PHE A 42 10.30 -22.06 -21.43
CA PHE A 42 9.90 -21.83 -22.82
C PHE A 42 9.49 -23.13 -23.51
N GLU A 43 10.29 -24.19 -23.35
CA GLU A 43 10.01 -25.53 -23.88
C GLU A 43 8.86 -26.26 -23.16
N ALA A 44 8.35 -25.71 -22.05
CA ALA A 44 7.18 -26.27 -21.39
C ALA A 44 5.86 -25.88 -22.10
N PHE A 45 5.88 -24.90 -23.00
CA PHE A 45 4.70 -24.42 -23.72
C PHE A 45 4.42 -25.22 -24.99
N ASN A 46 3.14 -25.52 -25.21
CA ASN A 46 2.67 -26.15 -26.45
C ASN A 46 2.61 -25.14 -27.60
N GLU A 47 2.07 -23.95 -27.33
CA GLU A 47 1.87 -22.88 -28.30
C GLU A 47 2.34 -21.54 -27.73
N ILE A 48 2.79 -20.66 -28.62
CA ILE A 48 3.22 -19.30 -28.29
C ILE A 48 2.50 -18.31 -29.19
N ILE A 49 2.06 -17.22 -28.57
CA ILE A 49 1.62 -16.00 -29.25
C ILE A 49 2.64 -14.92 -28.94
N LEU A 50 3.40 -14.50 -29.95
CA LEU A 50 4.35 -13.41 -29.86
C LEU A 50 3.73 -12.13 -30.43
N MET A 51 3.82 -11.06 -29.65
CA MET A 51 3.32 -9.74 -30.03
C MET A 51 4.45 -8.72 -29.98
N LYS A 52 4.45 -7.79 -30.94
CA LYS A 52 5.31 -6.62 -30.91
C LYS A 52 4.63 -5.43 -30.25
N ARG A 53 5.41 -4.36 -30.03
CA ARG A 53 4.90 -3.10 -29.47
C ARG A 53 3.74 -2.57 -30.32
N GLY A 54 2.64 -2.19 -29.68
CA GLY A 54 1.39 -1.82 -30.35
C GLY A 54 0.36 -2.96 -30.44
N GLY A 55 0.62 -4.12 -29.82
CA GLY A 55 -0.35 -5.21 -29.70
C GLY A 55 -0.58 -5.99 -31.00
N GLN A 56 0.37 -5.90 -31.93
CA GLN A 56 0.30 -6.61 -33.21
C GLN A 56 1.00 -7.98 -33.08
N ILE A 57 0.33 -9.04 -33.55
CA ILE A 57 0.87 -10.40 -33.54
C ILE A 57 1.91 -10.52 -34.65
N ILE A 58 3.05 -11.12 -34.30
CA ILE A 58 4.15 -11.41 -35.23
C ILE A 58 4.44 -12.91 -35.35
N TYR A 59 3.98 -13.72 -34.40
CA TYR A 59 3.97 -15.17 -34.49
C TYR A 59 2.84 -15.74 -33.62
N SER A 60 2.17 -16.78 -34.09
CA SER A 60 1.18 -17.53 -33.29
C SER A 60 1.16 -18.96 -33.79
N GLY A 61 1.66 -19.90 -32.99
CA GLY A 61 1.71 -21.29 -33.39
C GLY A 61 2.38 -22.18 -32.35
N GLU A 62 2.42 -23.47 -32.66
CA GLU A 62 3.11 -24.48 -31.85
C GLU A 62 4.61 -24.22 -31.81
N LEU A 63 5.24 -24.50 -30.66
CA LEU A 63 6.69 -24.36 -30.51
C LEU A 63 7.47 -25.38 -31.36
N GLY A 64 6.92 -26.60 -31.46
CA GLY A 64 7.63 -27.77 -31.96
C GLY A 64 8.61 -28.33 -30.94
N GLN A 65 9.27 -29.45 -31.29
CA GLN A 65 10.30 -30.03 -30.42
C GLN A 65 11.54 -29.13 -30.43
N ASN A 66 12.01 -28.70 -29.26
CA ASN A 66 13.17 -27.81 -29.12
C ASN A 66 13.00 -26.49 -29.90
N SER A 67 11.79 -25.92 -29.88
CA SER A 67 11.45 -24.67 -30.57
C SER A 67 11.64 -24.68 -32.10
N CYS A 68 11.68 -25.85 -32.75
CA CYS A 68 12.02 -25.97 -34.17
C CYS A 68 11.11 -25.15 -35.10
N ASN A 69 9.80 -25.16 -34.88
CA ASN A 69 8.83 -24.50 -35.76
C ASN A 69 8.98 -22.98 -35.70
N LEU A 70 9.24 -22.46 -34.48
CA LEU A 70 9.45 -21.05 -34.24
C LEU A 70 10.76 -20.57 -34.87
N ILE A 71 11.83 -21.34 -34.72
CA ILE A 71 13.14 -21.04 -35.30
C ILE A 71 13.05 -21.05 -36.83
N GLU A 72 12.48 -22.11 -37.41
CA GLU A 72 12.31 -22.23 -38.87
C GLU A 72 11.49 -21.07 -39.46
N TYR A 73 10.43 -20.63 -38.76
CA TYR A 73 9.62 -19.50 -39.19
C TYR A 73 10.42 -18.20 -39.29
N PHE A 74 11.17 -17.84 -38.25
CA PHE A 74 11.94 -16.60 -38.23
C PHE A 74 13.20 -16.68 -39.09
N GLU A 75 13.87 -17.83 -39.17
CA GLU A 75 15.02 -18.03 -40.07
C GLU A 75 14.62 -18.03 -41.55
N GLY A 76 13.36 -18.35 -41.86
CA GLY A 76 12.82 -18.24 -43.22
C GLY A 76 12.66 -16.80 -43.72
N ILE A 77 12.74 -15.80 -42.83
CA ILE A 77 12.62 -14.38 -43.19
C ILE A 77 13.99 -13.86 -43.65
N PRO A 78 14.09 -13.28 -44.87
CA PRO A 78 15.36 -12.76 -45.39
C PRO A 78 15.97 -11.71 -44.46
N GLY A 79 17.23 -11.91 -44.08
CA GLY A 79 18.01 -10.98 -43.25
C GLY A 79 17.96 -11.24 -41.75
N VAL A 80 17.10 -12.14 -41.26
CA VAL A 80 17.14 -12.55 -39.84
C VAL A 80 18.38 -13.40 -39.57
N SER A 81 19.09 -13.09 -38.49
CA SER A 81 20.27 -13.86 -38.07
C SER A 81 19.87 -15.22 -37.51
N LYS A 82 20.52 -16.29 -38.00
CA LYS A 82 20.33 -17.65 -37.50
C LYS A 82 20.65 -17.79 -36.01
N ILE A 83 19.95 -18.69 -35.33
CA ILE A 83 20.22 -18.95 -33.91
C ILE A 83 21.58 -19.63 -33.73
N LYS A 84 22.31 -19.25 -32.69
CA LYS A 84 23.58 -19.89 -32.33
C LYS A 84 23.32 -21.19 -31.57
N GLU A 85 24.23 -22.15 -31.70
CA GLU A 85 24.17 -23.38 -30.89
C GLU A 85 24.17 -23.05 -29.39
N ASN A 86 23.36 -23.77 -28.62
CA ASN A 86 23.15 -23.60 -27.17
C ASN A 86 22.64 -22.22 -26.73
N TYR A 87 22.03 -21.45 -27.63
CA TYR A 87 21.41 -20.18 -27.27
C TYR A 87 19.92 -20.36 -26.91
N ASN A 88 19.42 -19.54 -25.99
CA ASN A 88 18.00 -19.61 -25.57
C ASN A 88 17.09 -19.10 -26.70
N PRO A 89 16.20 -19.93 -27.28
CA PRO A 89 15.31 -19.52 -28.36
C PRO A 89 14.38 -18.37 -27.95
N ALA A 90 13.95 -18.33 -26.69
CA ALA A 90 13.10 -17.26 -26.17
C ALA A 90 13.80 -15.90 -26.20
N THR A 91 15.07 -15.87 -25.83
CA THR A 91 15.90 -14.65 -25.85
C THR A 91 16.19 -14.23 -27.28
N TRP A 92 16.63 -15.17 -28.13
CA TRP A 92 16.92 -14.90 -29.54
C TRP A 92 15.71 -14.35 -30.29
N MET A 93 14.54 -14.97 -30.10
CA MET A 93 13.30 -14.52 -30.73
C MET A 93 12.99 -13.05 -30.38
N LEU A 94 13.17 -12.63 -29.13
CA LEU A 94 12.94 -11.24 -28.72
C LEU A 94 14.01 -10.28 -29.26
N GLU A 95 15.24 -10.75 -29.44
CA GLU A 95 16.34 -9.97 -30.01
C GLU A 95 16.13 -9.72 -31.51
N VAL A 96 15.77 -10.76 -32.29
CA VAL A 96 15.56 -10.64 -33.74
C VAL A 96 14.27 -9.91 -34.10
N THR A 97 13.30 -9.87 -33.20
CA THR A 97 12.02 -9.16 -33.38
C THR A 97 12.02 -7.76 -32.73
N ASN A 98 13.17 -7.30 -32.26
CA ASN A 98 13.33 -5.97 -31.66
C ASN A 98 13.06 -4.86 -32.72
N PRO A 99 12.33 -3.79 -32.38
CA PRO A 99 12.11 -2.64 -33.27
C PRO A 99 13.35 -2.09 -33.98
N SER A 100 14.54 -2.16 -33.36
CA SER A 100 15.79 -1.73 -34.00
C SER A 100 16.17 -2.60 -35.21
N ILE A 101 16.02 -3.92 -35.08
CA ILE A 101 16.30 -4.88 -36.15
C ILE A 101 15.23 -4.78 -37.25
N GLU A 102 13.97 -4.58 -36.84
CA GLU A 102 12.85 -4.35 -37.77
C GLU A 102 13.12 -3.13 -38.69
N ALA A 103 13.64 -2.03 -38.12
CA ALA A 103 14.02 -0.84 -38.88
C ALA A 103 15.25 -1.05 -39.79
N GLU A 104 16.24 -1.83 -39.35
CA GLU A 104 17.43 -2.15 -40.14
C GLU A 104 17.07 -3.01 -41.37
N LEU A 105 16.24 -4.02 -41.16
CA LEU A 105 15.76 -4.92 -42.21
C LEU A 105 14.72 -4.26 -43.13
N ARG A 106 14.15 -3.12 -42.73
CA ARG A 106 13.05 -2.42 -43.43
C ARG A 106 11.85 -3.32 -43.70
N VAL A 107 11.54 -4.21 -42.76
CA VAL A 107 10.38 -5.11 -42.80
C VAL A 107 9.39 -4.72 -41.72
N ASP A 108 8.12 -5.12 -41.87
CA ASP A 108 7.14 -5.10 -40.78
C ASP A 108 6.78 -6.56 -40.46
N PHE A 109 7.24 -7.07 -39.31
CA PHE A 109 6.98 -8.45 -38.90
C PHE A 109 5.49 -8.73 -38.75
N ALA A 110 4.68 -7.74 -38.38
CA ALA A 110 3.23 -7.91 -38.28
C ALA A 110 2.57 -8.05 -39.67
N HIS A 111 3.13 -7.40 -40.68
CA HIS A 111 2.69 -7.56 -42.07
C HIS A 111 3.08 -8.93 -42.61
N LEU A 112 4.35 -9.33 -42.41
CA LEU A 112 4.85 -10.65 -42.81
C LEU A 112 4.03 -11.79 -42.19
N TYR A 113 3.67 -11.65 -40.91
CA TYR A 113 2.81 -12.63 -40.26
C TYR A 113 1.46 -12.75 -40.95
N LYS A 114 0.79 -11.65 -41.31
CA LYS A 114 -0.51 -11.67 -42.00
C LYS A 114 -0.46 -12.33 -43.38
N GLU A 115 0.67 -12.22 -44.08
CA GLU A 115 0.87 -12.85 -45.40
C GLU A 115 1.29 -14.32 -45.29
N SER A 116 1.81 -14.73 -44.13
CA SER A 116 2.34 -16.08 -43.92
C SER A 116 1.27 -17.19 -43.97
N TYR A 117 1.72 -18.40 -44.30
CA TYR A 117 0.89 -19.60 -44.26
C TYR A 117 0.31 -19.85 -42.84
N LEU A 118 1.07 -19.47 -41.80
CA LEU A 118 0.70 -19.67 -40.40
C LEU A 118 -0.55 -18.85 -40.04
N TYR A 119 -0.63 -17.60 -40.48
CA TYR A 119 -1.84 -16.79 -40.30
C TYR A 119 -3.03 -17.35 -41.05
N GLN A 120 -2.85 -17.81 -42.29
CA GLN A 120 -3.92 -18.42 -43.08
C GLN A 120 -4.45 -19.70 -42.43
N ARG A 121 -3.55 -20.56 -41.94
CA ARG A 121 -3.87 -21.79 -41.18
C ARG A 121 -4.66 -21.45 -39.93
N ASN A 122 -4.20 -20.51 -39.11
CA ASN A 122 -4.88 -20.11 -37.87
C ASN A 122 -6.25 -19.51 -38.15
N LYS A 123 -6.38 -18.67 -39.19
CA LYS A 123 -7.66 -18.10 -39.62
C LYS A 123 -8.63 -19.19 -40.07
N LYS A 124 -8.16 -20.20 -40.80
CA LYS A 124 -8.96 -21.37 -41.19
C LYS A 124 -9.41 -22.16 -39.96
N LEU A 125 -8.50 -22.45 -39.03
CA LEU A 125 -8.80 -23.16 -37.78
C LEU A 125 -9.83 -22.41 -36.93
N VAL A 126 -9.70 -21.10 -36.77
CA VAL A 126 -10.68 -20.27 -36.04
C VAL A 126 -12.05 -20.31 -36.72
N ASN A 127 -12.09 -20.27 -38.06
CA ASN A 127 -13.35 -20.38 -38.79
C ASN A 127 -14.01 -21.77 -38.64
N GLU A 128 -13.21 -22.84 -38.62
CA GLU A 128 -13.68 -24.21 -38.38
C GLU A 128 -14.21 -24.39 -36.95
N LEU A 129 -13.46 -23.92 -35.95
CA LEU A 129 -13.81 -24.04 -34.52
C LEU A 129 -14.91 -23.07 -34.07
N ARG A 130 -15.24 -22.05 -34.87
CA ARG A 130 -16.32 -21.10 -34.56
C ARG A 130 -17.70 -21.78 -34.58
N VAL A 131 -17.87 -22.83 -35.37
CA VAL A 131 -19.13 -23.58 -35.46
C VAL A 131 -19.05 -24.77 -34.51
N PRO A 132 -19.98 -24.90 -33.52
CA PRO A 132 -19.97 -26.03 -32.61
C PRO A 132 -20.21 -27.33 -33.37
N THR A 133 -19.51 -28.40 -32.96
CA THR A 133 -19.67 -29.73 -33.54
C THR A 133 -21.10 -30.22 -33.36
N GLN A 134 -21.69 -30.87 -34.36
CA GLN A 134 -23.05 -31.40 -34.26
C GLN A 134 -23.16 -32.37 -33.06
N GLY A 135 -24.00 -32.01 -32.08
CA GLY A 135 -24.18 -32.77 -30.84
C GLY A 135 -23.39 -32.27 -29.62
N SER A 136 -22.60 -31.20 -29.73
CA SER A 136 -21.98 -30.57 -28.55
C SER A 136 -22.98 -29.65 -27.83
N GLU A 137 -23.17 -29.84 -26.53
CA GLU A 137 -23.93 -28.93 -25.68
C GLU A 137 -23.10 -27.71 -25.30
N GLU A 138 -23.74 -26.53 -25.25
CA GLU A 138 -23.09 -25.30 -24.78
C GLU A 138 -22.77 -25.42 -23.28
N LEU A 139 -21.65 -24.82 -22.85
CA LEU A 139 -21.25 -24.77 -21.45
C LEU A 139 -22.31 -24.02 -20.63
N HIS A 140 -23.23 -24.76 -20.01
CA HIS A 140 -24.27 -24.19 -19.17
C HIS A 140 -23.86 -24.23 -17.70
N PHE A 141 -23.78 -23.06 -17.08
CA PHE A 141 -23.62 -22.92 -15.63
C PHE A 141 -24.99 -22.65 -15.01
N THR A 142 -25.37 -23.44 -14.00
CA THR A 142 -26.67 -23.31 -13.31
C THR A 142 -26.86 -21.95 -12.67
N THR A 143 -25.78 -21.28 -12.28
CA THR A 143 -25.78 -19.97 -11.65
C THR A 143 -24.65 -19.11 -12.22
N HIS A 144 -24.91 -17.80 -12.34
CA HIS A 144 -23.88 -16.84 -12.73
C HIS A 144 -22.73 -16.76 -11.71
N PHE A 145 -23.03 -16.97 -10.42
CA PHE A 145 -22.05 -17.00 -9.34
C PHE A 145 -22.05 -18.37 -8.66
N SER A 146 -20.89 -18.81 -8.16
CA SER A 146 -20.78 -20.10 -7.46
C SER A 146 -21.61 -20.18 -6.18
N GLN A 147 -21.96 -19.05 -5.54
CA GLN A 147 -22.68 -18.98 -4.26
C GLN A 147 -23.63 -17.78 -4.22
N ASN A 148 -24.58 -17.80 -3.29
CA ASN A 148 -25.58 -16.75 -3.15
C ASN A 148 -24.98 -15.44 -2.61
N ARG A 149 -25.62 -14.30 -2.91
CA ARG A 149 -25.16 -12.97 -2.45
C ARG A 149 -25.02 -12.88 -0.93
N TRP A 150 -25.94 -13.50 -0.20
CA TRP A 150 -25.91 -13.51 1.27
C TRP A 150 -24.75 -14.32 1.85
N GLU A 151 -24.44 -15.46 1.24
CA GLU A 151 -23.30 -16.29 1.65
C GLU A 151 -21.98 -15.60 1.35
N GLN A 152 -21.87 -14.95 0.19
CA GLN A 152 -20.71 -14.12 -0.14
C GLN A 152 -20.53 -12.99 0.89
N PHE A 153 -21.61 -12.29 1.23
CA PHE A 153 -21.57 -11.22 2.24
C PHE A 153 -21.14 -11.73 3.62
N LYS A 154 -21.76 -12.82 4.10
CA LYS A 154 -21.41 -13.45 5.39
C LYS A 154 -19.95 -13.92 5.40
N THR A 155 -19.47 -14.49 4.30
CA THR A 155 -18.08 -14.96 4.16
C THR A 155 -17.10 -13.80 4.17
N CYS A 156 -17.42 -12.71 3.47
CA CYS A 156 -16.61 -11.49 3.48
C CYS A 156 -16.55 -10.87 4.88
N LEU A 157 -17.69 -10.76 5.57
CA LEU A 157 -17.73 -10.27 6.96
C LEU A 157 -16.92 -11.16 7.90
N TRP A 158 -17.07 -12.48 7.78
CA TRP A 158 -16.31 -13.43 8.58
C TRP A 158 -14.80 -13.31 8.33
N LYS A 159 -14.37 -13.25 7.06
CA LYS A 159 -12.97 -13.05 6.67
C LYS A 159 -12.43 -11.72 7.22
N GLN A 160 -13.21 -10.64 7.09
CA GLN A 160 -12.82 -9.32 7.59
C GLN A 160 -12.69 -9.32 9.11
N HIS A 161 -13.65 -9.92 9.82
CA HIS A 161 -13.63 -10.05 11.27
C HIS A 161 -12.42 -10.88 11.74
N LEU A 162 -12.13 -11.99 11.07
CA LEU A 162 -10.99 -12.84 11.39
C LEU A 162 -9.66 -12.11 11.13
N SER A 163 -9.55 -11.41 9.99
CA SER A 163 -8.38 -10.58 9.67
C SER A 163 -8.20 -9.47 10.69
N TYR A 164 -9.29 -8.89 11.18
CA TYR A 164 -9.28 -7.84 12.19
C TYR A 164 -8.70 -8.35 13.51
N TRP A 165 -9.21 -9.47 14.03
CA TRP A 165 -8.72 -10.00 15.31
C TRP A 165 -7.32 -10.62 15.24
N ARG A 166 -6.91 -11.11 14.07
CA ARG A 166 -5.56 -11.65 13.86
C ARG A 166 -4.48 -10.58 13.72
N ASN A 167 -4.84 -9.31 13.58
CA ASN A 167 -3.90 -8.19 13.51
C ASN A 167 -3.99 -7.30 14.77
N PRO A 168 -3.39 -7.73 15.90
CA PRO A 168 -3.48 -6.99 17.16
C PRO A 168 -2.81 -5.62 17.09
N THR A 169 -1.76 -5.48 16.28
CA THR A 169 -1.05 -4.20 16.07
C THR A 169 -1.96 -3.13 15.46
N TYR A 170 -2.78 -3.51 14.47
CA TYR A 170 -3.76 -2.60 13.88
C TYR A 170 -4.82 -2.18 14.89
N ASN A 171 -5.32 -3.12 15.69
CA ASN A 171 -6.34 -2.85 16.71
C ASN A 171 -5.81 -1.97 17.84
N LEU A 172 -4.56 -2.18 18.26
CA LEU A 172 -3.91 -1.38 19.28
C LEU A 172 -3.77 0.08 18.83
N GLY A 173 -3.32 0.32 17.59
CA GLY A 173 -3.25 1.67 17.03
C GLY A 173 -4.61 2.37 17.00
N ARG A 174 -5.67 1.65 16.61
CA ARG A 174 -7.04 2.18 16.63
C ARG A 174 -7.52 2.53 18.03
N LEU A 175 -7.25 1.68 19.02
CA LEU A 175 -7.64 1.92 20.40
C LEU A 175 -6.96 3.16 20.97
N ILE A 176 -5.65 3.31 20.74
CA ILE A 176 -4.87 4.47 21.19
C ILE A 176 -5.44 5.76 20.58
N LEU A 177 -5.69 5.76 19.27
CA LEU A 177 -6.24 6.92 18.58
C LEU A 177 -7.66 7.27 19.08
N ALA A 178 -8.50 6.27 19.33
CA ALA A 178 -9.84 6.48 19.88
C ALA A 178 -9.79 7.08 21.30
N MET A 179 -8.88 6.61 22.16
CA MET A 179 -8.68 7.14 23.51
C MET A 179 -8.20 8.59 23.52
N VAL A 180 -7.33 8.98 22.57
CA VAL A 180 -6.86 10.37 22.47
C VAL A 180 -7.98 11.31 22.03
N ILE A 181 -8.81 10.89 21.07
CA ILE A 181 -9.86 11.73 20.49
C ILE A 181 -11.02 11.95 21.46
N ILE A 182 -11.42 10.92 22.22
CA ILE A 182 -12.58 11.03 23.13
C ILE A 182 -12.34 12.00 24.29
N GLU A 183 -11.09 12.25 24.65
CA GLU A 183 -10.71 13.17 25.73
C GLU A 183 -10.84 14.64 25.32
N ILE A 184 -10.74 14.97 24.02
CA ILE A 184 -10.77 16.37 23.55
C ILE A 184 -12.10 17.07 23.91
N PRO A 185 -13.29 16.50 23.62
CA PRO A 185 -14.56 17.11 24.02
C PRO A 185 -14.75 17.23 25.53
N TYR A 186 -14.24 16.25 26.31
CA TYR A 186 -14.33 16.27 27.76
C TYR A 186 -13.51 17.43 28.35
N ILE A 187 -12.26 17.58 27.90
CA ILE A 187 -11.38 18.66 28.32
C ILE A 187 -11.91 20.02 27.87
N PHE A 188 -12.55 20.09 26.70
CA PHE A 188 -13.19 21.32 26.23
C PHE A 188 -14.32 21.77 27.18
N LEU A 189 -15.16 20.82 27.62
CA LEU A 189 -16.21 21.10 28.60
C LEU A 189 -15.61 21.52 29.95
N GLU A 190 -14.59 20.82 30.42
CA GLU A 190 -13.87 21.14 31.66
C GLU A 190 -13.26 22.55 31.63
N ALA A 191 -12.56 22.91 30.54
CA ALA A 191 -11.99 24.23 30.33
C ALA A 191 -13.08 25.33 30.30
N THR A 192 -14.24 25.04 29.70
CA THR A 192 -15.37 25.96 29.65
C THR A 192 -15.95 26.20 31.04
N LEU A 193 -16.16 25.14 31.81
CA LEU A 193 -16.64 25.23 33.19
C LEU A 193 -15.66 26.00 34.08
N PHE A 194 -14.35 25.73 33.94
CA PHE A 194 -13.32 26.46 34.68
C PHE A 194 -13.34 27.95 34.33
N LEU A 195 -13.39 28.31 33.05
CA LEU A 195 -13.49 29.70 32.58
C LEU A 195 -14.67 30.45 33.22
N ILE A 196 -15.86 29.85 33.21
CA ILE A 196 -17.09 30.47 33.73
C ILE A 196 -16.95 30.81 35.23
N ILE A 197 -16.22 29.97 35.98
CA ILE A 197 -16.04 30.13 37.42
C ILE A 197 -14.86 31.07 37.72
N SER A 198 -13.70 30.82 37.12
CA SER A 198 -12.45 31.48 37.50
C SER A 198 -12.33 32.89 36.96
N TYR A 199 -12.82 33.15 35.73
CA TYR A 199 -12.62 34.44 35.07
C TYR A 199 -13.31 35.59 35.82
N PRO A 200 -14.60 35.46 36.23
CA PRO A 200 -15.25 36.49 37.04
C PRO A 200 -14.68 36.53 38.47
N ALA A 201 -14.29 35.38 39.05
CA ALA A 201 -13.78 35.32 40.43
C ALA A 201 -12.46 36.09 40.62
N VAL A 202 -11.60 36.12 39.59
CA VAL A 202 -10.34 36.87 39.59
C VAL A 202 -10.55 38.35 39.19
N ASN A 203 -11.74 38.70 38.69
CA ASN A 203 -12.09 40.04 38.21
C ASN A 203 -11.14 40.54 37.10
N LEU A 204 -10.97 39.73 36.06
CA LEU A 204 -10.18 40.06 34.86
C LEU A 204 -10.94 40.97 33.88
N TYR A 205 -10.22 41.56 32.92
CA TYR A 205 -10.77 42.54 31.97
C TYR A 205 -11.83 41.95 31.03
N GLU A 206 -13.02 42.52 31.00
CA GLU A 206 -14.15 42.05 30.19
C GLU A 206 -14.02 42.36 28.68
N SER A 207 -13.09 41.66 28.00
CA SER A 207 -12.93 41.72 26.54
C SER A 207 -13.00 40.32 25.94
N ALA A 208 -13.81 40.15 24.88
CA ALA A 208 -13.98 38.87 24.19
C ALA A 208 -12.65 38.27 23.68
N TYR A 209 -11.71 39.13 23.28
CA TYR A 209 -10.36 38.75 22.89
C TYR A 209 -9.57 38.16 24.07
N LYS A 210 -9.60 38.84 25.23
CA LYS A 210 -8.88 38.42 26.44
C LYS A 210 -9.47 37.15 27.06
N VAL A 211 -10.79 37.00 27.01
CA VAL A 211 -11.51 35.79 27.43
C VAL A 211 -11.15 34.61 26.52
N SER A 212 -11.07 34.83 25.20
CA SER A 212 -10.73 33.78 24.24
C SER A 212 -9.30 33.27 24.41
N TRP A 213 -8.34 34.17 24.64
CA TRP A 213 -6.95 33.79 24.96
C TRP A 213 -6.84 33.05 26.29
N TYR A 214 -7.55 33.51 27.32
CA TYR A 214 -7.61 32.80 28.59
C TYR A 214 -8.17 31.39 28.43
N PHE A 215 -9.27 31.22 27.69
CA PHE A 215 -9.83 29.90 27.39
C PHE A 215 -8.84 29.01 26.65
N TYR A 216 -8.19 29.54 25.61
CA TYR A 216 -7.18 28.81 24.84
C TYR A 216 -6.01 28.33 25.71
N ASP A 217 -5.46 29.22 26.53
CA ASP A 217 -4.33 28.90 27.42
C ASP A 217 -4.72 27.82 28.44
N ILE A 218 -5.90 27.92 29.05
CA ILE A 218 -6.42 26.91 29.99
C ILE A 218 -6.67 25.58 29.28
N PHE A 219 -7.33 25.59 28.11
CA PHE A 219 -7.64 24.39 27.34
C PHE A 219 -6.37 23.65 26.91
N CYS A 220 -5.38 24.36 26.37
CA CYS A 220 -4.09 23.78 25.99
C CYS A 220 -3.32 23.24 27.20
N THR A 221 -3.43 23.91 28.35
CA THR A 221 -2.79 23.44 29.59
C THR A 221 -3.42 22.15 30.09
N LEU A 222 -4.75 22.07 30.14
CA LEU A 222 -5.47 20.85 30.54
C LEU A 222 -5.17 19.67 29.59
N LEU A 223 -5.14 19.93 28.26
CA LEU A 223 -4.70 18.93 27.28
C LEU A 223 -3.29 18.43 27.57
N ASN A 224 -2.36 19.35 27.83
CA ASN A 224 -0.97 18.98 28.11
C ASN A 224 -0.86 18.08 29.35
N TYR A 225 -1.47 18.48 30.48
CA TYR A 225 -1.44 17.69 31.71
C TYR A 225 -2.14 16.33 31.55
N LYS A 226 -3.28 16.29 30.83
CA LYS A 226 -4.00 15.04 30.57
C LYS A 226 -3.14 14.06 29.76
N TYR A 227 -2.56 14.48 28.63
CA TYR A 227 -1.76 13.60 27.79
C TYR A 227 -0.42 13.23 28.44
N MET A 228 0.19 14.13 29.20
CA MET A 228 1.36 13.81 30.02
C MET A 228 1.02 12.72 31.05
N GLY A 229 -0.13 12.82 31.73
CA GLY A 229 -0.61 11.81 32.66
C GLY A 229 -0.84 10.44 31.99
N MET A 230 -1.48 10.43 30.81
CA MET A 230 -1.66 9.21 30.02
C MET A 230 -0.33 8.59 29.58
N ALA A 231 0.65 9.41 29.17
CA ALA A 231 1.98 8.93 28.80
C ALA A 231 2.69 8.28 29.99
N ILE A 232 2.71 8.94 31.16
CA ILE A 232 3.32 8.41 32.39
C ILE A 232 2.63 7.11 32.81
N ALA A 233 1.30 7.05 32.74
CA ALA A 233 0.54 5.84 33.03
C ALA A 233 0.87 4.70 32.06
N SER A 234 1.02 4.99 30.76
CA SER A 234 1.37 3.99 29.74
C SER A 234 2.78 3.41 29.88
N LEU A 235 3.72 4.22 30.39
CA LEU A 235 5.10 3.82 30.67
C LEU A 235 5.23 3.03 31.98
N SER A 236 4.20 3.08 32.83
CA SER A 236 4.24 2.52 34.17
C SER A 236 3.55 1.16 34.25
N SER A 237 4.21 0.17 34.83
CA SER A 237 3.65 -1.18 35.01
C SER A 237 2.61 -1.26 36.13
N THR A 238 2.58 -0.30 37.04
CA THR A 238 1.61 -0.24 38.16
C THR A 238 1.10 1.18 38.38
N TYR A 239 -0.11 1.29 38.94
CA TYR A 239 -0.70 2.58 39.32
C TYR A 239 0.15 3.34 40.35
N GLN A 240 0.71 2.63 41.33
CA GLN A 240 1.56 3.25 42.36
C GLN A 240 2.80 3.89 41.75
N MET A 241 3.45 3.21 40.80
CA MET A 241 4.62 3.76 40.09
C MET A 241 4.23 4.98 39.25
N ALA A 242 3.10 4.91 38.52
CA ALA A 242 2.59 6.04 37.74
C ALA A 242 2.32 7.27 38.62
N SER A 243 1.74 7.08 39.80
CA SER A 243 1.42 8.16 40.75
C SER A 243 2.70 8.83 41.31
N ILE A 244 3.70 8.03 41.67
CA ILE A 244 4.99 8.54 42.16
C ILE A 244 5.71 9.32 41.06
N CYS A 245 5.82 8.75 39.85
CA CYS A 245 6.44 9.40 38.70
C CYS A 245 5.67 10.67 38.30
N GLY A 246 4.34 10.63 38.30
CA GLY A 246 3.48 11.77 38.01
C GLY A 246 3.69 12.92 38.98
N SER A 247 3.72 12.63 40.28
CA SER A 247 3.95 13.64 41.34
C SER A 247 5.33 14.30 41.18
N PHE A 248 6.36 13.51 40.87
CA PHE A 248 7.70 14.03 40.58
C PHE A 248 7.70 14.93 39.33
N CYS A 249 7.14 14.46 38.22
CA CYS A 249 7.06 15.21 36.96
C CYS A 249 6.32 16.54 37.12
N ILE A 250 5.16 16.54 37.79
CA ILE A 250 4.38 17.76 38.06
C ILE A 250 5.18 18.74 38.91
N THR A 251 5.90 18.24 39.93
CA THR A 251 6.74 19.09 40.79
C THR A 251 7.84 19.78 40.00
N VAL A 252 8.55 19.04 39.13
CA VAL A 252 9.61 19.60 38.26
C VAL A 252 9.03 20.61 37.28
N VAL A 253 7.92 20.28 36.63
CA VAL A 253 7.21 21.18 35.70
C VAL A 253 6.82 22.49 36.38
N ASN A 254 6.26 22.43 37.60
CA ASN A 254 5.86 23.62 38.34
C ASN A 254 7.05 24.43 38.86
N LEU A 255 8.13 23.79 39.28
CA LEU A 255 9.35 24.45 39.78
C LEU A 255 9.98 25.36 38.71
N PHE A 256 10.07 24.86 37.47
CA PHE A 256 10.69 25.57 36.35
C PHE A 256 9.67 26.30 35.45
N SER A 257 8.40 26.38 35.86
CA SER A 257 7.35 27.09 35.12
C SER A 257 7.57 28.61 35.04
N GLY A 258 8.43 29.19 35.89
CA GLY A 258 8.63 30.64 35.96
C GLY A 258 7.78 31.35 37.02
N PHE A 259 6.86 30.64 37.68
CA PHE A 259 6.07 31.19 38.81
C PHE A 259 6.85 31.16 40.13
N LEU A 260 7.41 30.00 40.50
CA LEU A 260 8.18 29.83 41.75
C LEU A 260 9.59 30.44 41.64
N ILE A 261 10.27 30.19 40.52
CA ILE A 261 11.60 30.74 40.22
C ILE A 261 11.50 31.52 38.91
N PRO A 262 11.59 32.87 38.94
CA PRO A 262 11.56 33.68 37.73
C PRO A 262 12.69 33.32 36.77
N GLN A 263 12.40 33.35 35.46
CA GLN A 263 13.36 33.01 34.39
C GLN A 263 14.75 33.68 34.55
N PRO A 264 14.88 34.97 34.91
CA PRO A 264 16.18 35.62 35.02
C PRO A 264 17.07 35.10 36.15
N MET A 265 16.48 34.45 37.16
CA MET A 265 17.20 33.89 38.32
C MET A 265 17.67 32.45 38.07
N LEU A 266 17.24 31.81 36.98
CA LEU A 266 17.67 30.46 36.65
C LEU A 266 19.13 30.45 36.20
N PRO A 267 19.96 29.51 36.70
CA PRO A 267 21.32 29.32 36.20
C PRO A 267 21.30 29.11 34.70
N LYS A 268 22.26 29.73 33.96
CA LYS A 268 22.30 29.69 32.49
C LYS A 268 22.21 28.27 31.91
N TRP A 269 22.74 27.26 32.60
CA TRP A 269 22.69 25.86 32.18
C TRP A 269 21.36 25.12 32.45
N TRP A 270 20.41 25.70 33.20
CA TRP A 270 19.04 25.17 33.42
C TRP A 270 17.96 25.93 32.64
N VAL A 271 18.29 27.06 32.01
CA VAL A 271 17.31 27.90 31.30
C VAL A 271 16.58 27.15 30.17
N TRP A 272 17.19 26.13 29.58
CA TRP A 272 16.54 25.32 28.55
C TRP A 272 15.32 24.53 29.09
N PHE A 273 15.31 24.11 30.36
CA PHE A 273 14.15 23.45 30.96
C PHE A 273 12.92 24.35 30.95
N TYR A 274 13.10 25.64 31.25
CA TYR A 274 12.02 26.63 31.20
C TYR A 274 11.36 26.67 29.82
N TRP A 275 12.12 26.57 28.73
CA TRP A 275 11.59 26.62 27.36
C TRP A 275 10.89 25.33 26.92
N ILE A 276 11.25 24.19 27.48
CA ILE A 276 10.64 22.89 27.15
C ILE A 276 9.31 22.71 27.88
N ILE A 277 9.18 23.27 29.08
CA ILE A 277 8.01 23.07 29.93
C ILE A 277 6.79 23.86 29.39
N PRO A 278 5.68 23.21 29.04
CA PRO A 278 4.49 23.88 28.51
C PRO A 278 3.88 24.91 29.48
N THR A 279 3.93 24.64 30.79
CA THR A 279 3.38 25.53 31.82
C THR A 279 4.05 26.91 31.85
N SER A 280 5.30 27.04 31.41
CA SER A 280 5.96 28.34 31.33
C SER A 280 5.36 29.22 30.22
N TRP A 281 5.01 28.60 29.10
CA TRP A 281 4.30 29.23 28.00
C TRP A 281 2.87 29.58 28.38
N THR A 282 2.18 28.73 29.15
CA THR A 282 0.86 29.06 29.71
C THR A 282 0.92 30.33 30.55
N LEU A 283 1.84 30.41 31.51
CA LEU A 283 1.97 31.59 32.38
C LEU A 283 2.30 32.84 31.57
N ARG A 284 3.22 32.73 30.61
CA ARG A 284 3.58 33.83 29.72
C ARG A 284 2.39 34.26 28.85
N GLY A 285 1.63 33.33 28.29
CA GLY A 285 0.43 33.57 27.50
C GLY A 285 -0.65 34.28 28.30
N LEU A 286 -0.91 33.80 29.52
CA LEU A 286 -1.86 34.44 30.44
C LEU A 286 -1.45 35.86 30.81
N PHE A 287 -0.20 36.08 31.23
CA PHE A 287 0.24 37.43 31.63
C PHE A 287 0.29 38.40 30.45
N THR A 288 0.75 37.95 29.29
CA THR A 288 0.84 38.83 28.11
C THR A 288 -0.54 39.15 27.52
N SER A 289 -1.46 38.17 27.48
CA SER A 289 -2.82 38.40 26.97
C SER A 289 -3.66 39.29 27.89
N GLN A 290 -3.53 39.14 29.21
CA GLN A 290 -4.32 39.91 30.16
C GLN A 290 -3.71 41.29 30.46
N TYR A 291 -2.38 41.38 30.58
CA TYR A 291 -1.70 42.58 31.09
C TYR A 291 -0.71 43.24 30.11
N GLY A 292 -0.43 42.65 28.95
CA GLY A 292 0.60 43.15 28.03
C GLY A 292 0.26 44.47 27.31
N ASP A 293 -1.01 44.86 27.29
CA ASP A 293 -1.56 46.01 26.56
C ASP A 293 -2.13 47.11 27.48
N ILE A 294 -2.08 46.94 28.81
CA ILE A 294 -2.71 47.88 29.77
C ILE A 294 -2.04 49.26 29.76
N ASN A 295 -0.75 49.32 29.44
CA ASN A 295 0.03 50.56 29.42
C ASN A 295 0.29 51.08 27.99
N ARG A 296 -0.46 50.60 26.99
CA ARG A 296 -0.35 51.04 25.60
C ARG A 296 -1.58 51.84 25.17
#